data_AF-A0AAN2BL66-F1
#
_entry.id   AF-A0AAN2BL66-F1
#
_cell.length_a   1.000
_cell.length_b   1.000
_cell.length_c   1.000
_cell.angle_alpha   90.00
_cell.angle_beta   90.00
_cell.angle_gamma   90.00
#
_symmetry.space_group_name_H-M   'P 1'
#
loop_
_entity.id
_entity.type
_entity.pdbx_description
1 polymer ?
#
loop_
_entity_poly.entity_id
_entity_poly.type
_entity_poly.pdbx_seq_one_letter_code
_entity_poly.pdbx_strand_id
1 'polypeptide(L)'
;MQKFIALMCALISFLIPSAQADFTHFITRDGHRLLDGATELRFAGIHAPELHRIENDAAGPCLQDPRGWGQYFQWPTADEQENWIKALTRFGHKVMRVYVLSVATPYDQDCQRETHILPPSSPDGMPVLNENAMVVYDRMIALASKHNLRLILPFIDHWKWWGGREQLAAFYGESANDFYNTDSKTYQAYLHIISTVINRKNTLTGRLYSEEKAIMAWETGNELRDSTPVFVQKTAAHIKKHAPKQLIVDGTYLKIISSSLDDPNIDIISNHFYTTNENNNPEQIEKDLKAINGKKVYLIGEYGLKDASGLEDIMHKAVHYQYQGARAAGAFIWGFRGHRHNGGFYWHKEYTGHYSYRLPGFTEGDPNEEQSVVDIVRTAQAQLQGLTAAPPLPVPEAPILREVSSHGAIAWMGAPLGKYYRIERRKKNASWKFWQRWTPWRTIGRDISDGKLVFMPQEDTLFVDSNITHGRYQYRVYASNPSGESPPSNIYEQTF
;
A
#
# COMPACT_ATOMS: atom_id res chain seq x y z
N MET A 1 7.76 3.51 -68.97
CA MET A 1 7.60 4.31 -67.73
C MET A 1 6.79 3.50 -66.73
N GLN A 2 7.42 3.26 -65.57
CA GLN A 2 7.01 2.62 -64.30
C GLN A 2 5.61 2.01 -64.13
N LYS A 3 5.62 0.70 -63.81
CA LYS A 3 4.56 -0.04 -63.13
C LYS A 3 4.55 0.37 -61.64
N PHE A 4 3.42 0.86 -61.12
CA PHE A 4 3.21 1.02 -59.68
C PHE A 4 2.50 -0.23 -59.14
N ILE A 5 3.22 -1.03 -58.36
CA ILE A 5 2.67 -2.09 -57.52
C ILE A 5 2.26 -1.42 -56.20
N ALA A 6 0.96 -1.37 -55.92
CA ALA A 6 0.46 -0.95 -54.61
C ALA A 6 0.60 -2.13 -53.63
N LEU A 7 1.59 -2.03 -52.73
CA LEU A 7 1.73 -2.97 -51.63
C LEU A 7 0.74 -2.58 -50.52
N MET A 8 -0.33 -3.36 -50.36
CA MET A 8 -1.27 -3.22 -49.25
C MET A 8 -0.65 -3.86 -48.01
N CYS A 9 0.02 -3.06 -47.17
CA CYS A 9 0.45 -3.51 -45.85
C CYS A 9 -0.77 -3.65 -44.94
N ALA A 10 -1.28 -4.87 -44.79
CA ALA A 10 -2.23 -5.21 -43.74
C ALA A 10 -1.49 -5.15 -42.40
N LEU A 11 -1.77 -4.11 -41.61
CA LEU A 11 -1.43 -4.05 -40.19
C LEU A 11 -2.27 -5.09 -39.45
N ILE A 12 -1.72 -6.30 -39.32
CA ILE A 12 -2.24 -7.29 -38.39
C ILE A 12 -1.82 -6.83 -36.99
N SER A 13 -2.72 -6.14 -36.31
CA SER A 13 -2.61 -5.90 -34.87
C SER A 13 -2.67 -7.25 -34.16
N PHE A 14 -1.52 -7.81 -33.82
CA PHE A 14 -1.45 -8.89 -32.85
C PHE A 14 -1.92 -8.32 -31.50
N LEU A 15 -3.18 -8.57 -31.16
CA LEU A 15 -3.63 -8.57 -29.78
C LEU A 15 -2.82 -9.65 -29.07
N ILE A 16 -1.67 -9.28 -28.49
CA ILE A 16 -1.03 -10.08 -27.47
C ILE A 16 -2.07 -10.17 -26.36
N PRO A 17 -2.61 -11.36 -26.03
CA PRO A 17 -3.41 -11.49 -24.84
C PRO A 17 -2.47 -11.06 -23.70
N SER A 18 -2.80 -9.97 -23.01
CA SER A 18 -2.16 -9.70 -21.73
C SER A 18 -2.42 -10.94 -20.90
N ALA A 19 -1.41 -11.79 -20.72
CA ALA A 19 -1.47 -12.87 -19.75
C ALA A 19 -1.86 -12.17 -18.45
N GLN A 20 -3.11 -12.37 -18.05
CA GLN A 20 -3.69 -11.73 -16.89
C GLN A 20 -2.83 -12.22 -15.73
N ALA A 21 -1.99 -11.33 -15.20
CA ALA A 21 -1.08 -11.69 -14.14
C ALA A 21 -1.94 -12.21 -12.98
N ASP A 22 -1.81 -13.50 -12.73
CA ASP A 22 -2.40 -14.21 -11.62
C ASP A 22 -1.33 -15.19 -11.16
N PHE A 23 -1.17 -15.33 -9.85
CA PHE A 23 -0.14 -16.18 -9.30
C PHE A 23 -0.43 -17.65 -9.62
N THR A 24 0.60 -18.43 -9.91
CA THR A 24 0.46 -19.86 -10.17
C THR A 24 0.38 -20.68 -8.88
N HIS A 25 1.08 -20.25 -7.84
CA HIS A 25 1.21 -20.97 -6.57
C HIS A 25 0.89 -20.09 -5.35
N PHE A 26 0.47 -20.71 -4.26
CA PHE A 26 0.56 -20.09 -2.93
C PHE A 26 2.03 -20.05 -2.51
N ILE A 27 2.40 -19.06 -1.70
CA ILE A 27 3.70 -19.05 -1.05
C ILE A 27 3.70 -20.13 0.02
N THR A 28 4.76 -20.93 0.04
CA THR A 28 4.98 -21.96 1.07
C THR A 28 6.21 -21.60 1.89
N ARG A 29 6.47 -22.39 2.95
CA ARG A 29 7.73 -22.30 3.68
C ARG A 29 8.44 -23.65 3.74
N ASP A 30 9.76 -23.58 3.83
CA ASP A 30 10.64 -24.71 4.15
C ASP A 30 11.60 -24.27 5.26
N GLY A 31 11.33 -24.73 6.48
CA GLY A 31 11.99 -24.23 7.70
C GLY A 31 11.80 -22.72 7.85
N HIS A 32 12.91 -21.99 7.75
CA HIS A 32 13.00 -20.53 7.85
C HIS A 32 12.90 -19.79 6.50
N ARG A 33 12.75 -20.52 5.39
CA ARG A 33 12.69 -19.93 4.03
C ARG A 33 11.26 -19.80 3.56
N LEU A 34 10.92 -18.69 2.91
CA LEU A 34 9.72 -18.57 2.09
C LEU A 34 10.02 -19.02 0.67
N LEU A 35 9.07 -19.68 0.01
CA LEU A 35 9.20 -20.19 -1.34
C LEU A 35 8.02 -19.74 -2.21
N ASP A 36 8.29 -19.20 -3.39
CA ASP A 36 7.33 -19.11 -4.49
C ASP A 36 7.61 -20.25 -5.47
N GLY A 37 6.81 -21.31 -5.40
CA GLY A 37 7.14 -22.57 -6.05
C GLY A 37 8.44 -23.17 -5.49
N ALA A 38 9.47 -23.28 -6.33
CA ALA A 38 10.79 -23.78 -5.94
C ALA A 38 11.81 -22.68 -5.62
N THR A 39 11.45 -21.41 -5.82
CA THR A 39 12.38 -20.28 -5.69
C THR A 39 12.23 -19.62 -4.32
N GLU A 40 13.36 -19.36 -3.66
CA GLU A 40 13.35 -18.62 -2.40
C GLU A 40 12.81 -17.19 -2.60
N LEU A 41 11.85 -16.82 -1.78
CA LEU A 41 11.26 -15.49 -1.72
C LEU A 41 11.86 -14.73 -0.55
N ARG A 42 12.65 -13.70 -0.85
CA ARG A 42 13.03 -12.64 0.08
C ARG A 42 12.65 -11.27 -0.50
N PHE A 43 12.38 -10.31 0.36
CA PHE A 43 11.89 -8.99 -0.05
C PHE A 43 12.35 -7.87 0.88
N ALA A 44 12.34 -6.64 0.36
CA ALA A 44 12.58 -5.42 1.11
C ALA A 44 11.66 -4.33 0.54
N GLY A 45 11.20 -3.41 1.38
CA GLY A 45 10.25 -2.40 0.94
C GLY A 45 10.07 -1.21 1.89
N ILE A 46 9.19 -0.31 1.49
CA ILE A 46 8.59 0.72 2.33
C ILE A 46 7.15 0.28 2.61
N HIS A 47 6.77 0.16 3.88
CA HIS A 47 5.45 -0.30 4.32
C HIS A 47 4.34 0.59 3.77
N ALA A 48 3.28 0.01 3.19
CA ALA A 48 2.17 0.75 2.60
C ALA A 48 0.87 0.46 3.37
N PRO A 49 0.67 1.06 4.56
CA PRO A 49 -0.46 0.73 5.43
C PRO A 49 -1.82 1.07 4.79
N GLU A 50 -1.88 2.13 3.99
CA GLU A 50 -3.14 2.74 3.53
C GLU A 50 -3.68 2.21 2.20
N LEU A 51 -3.23 1.04 1.74
CA LEU A 51 -3.67 0.50 0.44
C LEU A 51 -5.19 0.25 0.34
N HIS A 52 -5.92 0.19 1.45
CA HIS A 52 -7.37 -0.05 1.47
C HIS A 52 -8.16 1.01 2.25
N ARG A 53 -7.52 1.95 2.94
CA ARG A 53 -8.16 3.03 3.70
C ARG A 53 -7.15 4.15 3.92
N ILE A 54 -7.57 5.38 3.68
CA ILE A 54 -6.70 6.56 3.73
C ILE A 54 -6.93 7.31 5.04
N GLU A 55 -5.85 7.64 5.73
CA GLU A 55 -5.83 8.68 6.75
C GLU A 55 -5.75 10.05 6.05
N ASN A 56 -6.81 10.87 6.15
CA ASN A 56 -6.87 12.12 5.40
C ASN A 56 -6.30 13.28 6.22
N ASP A 57 -4.98 13.28 6.40
CA ASP A 57 -4.25 14.34 7.12
C ASP A 57 -4.55 15.76 6.62
N ALA A 58 -4.89 15.92 5.34
CA ALA A 58 -5.26 17.22 4.77
C ALA A 58 -6.63 17.74 5.25
N ALA A 59 -7.53 16.86 5.69
CA ALA A 59 -8.78 17.26 6.33
C ALA A 59 -8.60 17.51 7.85
N GLY A 60 -7.49 17.05 8.41
CA GLY A 60 -7.17 17.19 9.83
C GLY A 60 -8.02 16.30 10.75
N PRO A 61 -7.90 16.50 12.08
CA PRO A 61 -8.63 15.71 13.06
C PRO A 61 -10.12 16.02 13.01
N CYS A 62 -10.94 14.99 13.21
CA CYS A 62 -12.36 15.17 13.44
C CYS A 62 -12.61 15.83 14.80
N LEU A 63 -13.24 17.00 14.79
CA LEU A 63 -13.55 17.76 16.01
C LEU A 63 -14.59 17.08 16.92
N GLN A 64 -15.38 16.15 16.39
CA GLN A 64 -16.36 15.36 17.16
C GLN A 64 -15.73 14.13 17.83
N ASP A 65 -14.46 13.83 17.55
CA ASP A 65 -13.74 12.74 18.20
C ASP A 65 -13.09 13.24 19.50
N PRO A 66 -13.60 12.86 20.69
CA PRO A 66 -13.12 13.39 21.96
C PRO A 66 -11.69 12.94 22.29
N ARG A 67 -11.12 12.00 21.53
CA ARG A 67 -9.74 11.55 21.70
C ARG A 67 -8.73 12.56 21.18
N GLY A 68 -9.15 13.50 20.34
CA GLY A 68 -8.34 14.63 19.86
C GLY A 68 -7.28 14.30 18.81
N TRP A 69 -7.08 13.02 18.47
CA TRP A 69 -6.13 12.56 17.45
C TRP A 69 -6.79 11.85 16.26
N GLY A 70 -8.10 11.59 16.30
CA GLY A 70 -8.78 10.84 15.25
C GLY A 70 -8.93 11.64 13.96
N GLN A 71 -8.12 11.33 12.94
CA GLN A 71 -8.23 11.93 11.61
C GLN A 71 -9.57 11.61 10.94
N TYR A 72 -9.96 12.41 9.95
CA TYR A 72 -10.90 11.96 8.93
C TYR A 72 -10.29 10.81 8.13
N PHE A 73 -11.14 9.88 7.68
CA PHE A 73 -10.73 8.76 6.84
C PHE A 73 -11.60 8.70 5.60
N GLN A 74 -11.03 8.19 4.52
CA GLN A 74 -11.76 7.95 3.28
C GLN A 74 -11.30 6.67 2.58
N TRP A 75 -12.14 6.18 1.68
CA TRP A 75 -11.77 5.06 0.81
C TRP A 75 -11.00 5.57 -0.40
N PRO A 76 -9.95 4.86 -0.85
CA PRO A 76 -9.32 5.17 -2.12
C PRO A 76 -10.30 4.97 -3.27
N THR A 77 -10.16 5.79 -4.30
CA THR A 77 -10.75 5.56 -5.61
C THR A 77 -10.10 4.36 -6.31
N ALA A 78 -10.73 3.84 -7.36
CA ALA A 78 -10.23 2.64 -8.05
C ALA A 78 -8.90 2.88 -8.76
N ASP A 79 -8.74 4.07 -9.34
CA ASP A 79 -7.55 4.47 -10.06
C ASP A 79 -6.42 4.89 -9.11
N GLU A 80 -6.70 5.48 -7.95
CA GLU A 80 -5.71 5.65 -6.87
C GLU A 80 -5.14 4.31 -6.42
N GLN A 81 -5.99 3.35 -6.06
CA GLN A 81 -5.53 2.05 -5.55
C GLN A 81 -4.71 1.26 -6.59
N GLU A 82 -5.12 1.28 -7.87
CA GLU A 82 -4.34 0.68 -8.95
C GLU A 82 -3.02 1.42 -9.19
N ASN A 83 -3.01 2.76 -9.11
CA ASN A 83 -1.80 3.56 -9.22
C ASN A 83 -0.76 3.17 -8.17
N TRP A 84 -1.18 3.03 -6.91
CA TRP A 84 -0.27 2.73 -5.80
C TRP A 84 0.30 1.32 -5.91
N ILE A 85 -0.51 0.33 -6.24
CA ILE A 85 -0.05 -1.05 -6.44
C ILE A 85 0.93 -1.12 -7.62
N LYS A 86 0.66 -0.41 -8.71
CA LYS A 86 1.62 -0.27 -9.82
C LYS A 86 2.90 0.42 -9.39
N ALA A 87 2.83 1.48 -8.58
CA ALA A 87 4.02 2.18 -8.08
C ALA A 87 4.88 1.23 -7.24
N LEU A 88 4.28 0.48 -6.30
CA LEU A 88 4.98 -0.50 -5.47
C LEU A 88 5.68 -1.59 -6.31
N THR A 89 4.93 -2.23 -7.21
CA THR A 89 5.43 -3.38 -8.00
C THR A 89 6.46 -2.95 -9.04
N ARG A 90 6.24 -1.84 -9.76
CA ARG A 90 7.21 -1.28 -10.72
C ARG A 90 8.47 -0.74 -10.03
N PHE A 91 8.37 -0.38 -8.75
CA PHE A 91 9.53 0.04 -7.96
C PHE A 91 10.42 -1.14 -7.56
N GLY A 92 9.80 -2.31 -7.31
CA GLY A 92 10.48 -3.57 -6.98
C GLY A 92 9.86 -4.35 -5.82
N HIS A 93 8.74 -3.90 -5.24
CA HIS A 93 8.07 -4.62 -4.16
C HIS A 93 7.44 -5.92 -4.68
N LYS A 94 7.74 -7.03 -4.00
CA LYS A 94 7.16 -8.36 -4.26
C LYS A 94 6.07 -8.73 -3.27
N VAL A 95 6.23 -8.26 -2.03
CA VAL A 95 5.32 -8.49 -0.91
C VAL A 95 5.03 -7.14 -0.27
N MET A 96 3.81 -6.95 0.21
CA MET A 96 3.44 -5.80 1.03
C MET A 96 2.61 -6.24 2.22
N ARG A 97 3.03 -5.83 3.41
CA ARG A 97 2.14 -5.80 4.57
C ARG A 97 1.29 -4.54 4.50
N VAL A 98 0.00 -4.68 4.72
CA VAL A 98 -0.96 -3.56 4.78
C VAL A 98 -1.42 -3.38 6.22
N TYR A 99 -2.22 -2.35 6.49
CA TYR A 99 -2.77 -2.17 7.82
C TYR A 99 -3.99 -3.07 8.10
N VAL A 100 -4.49 -3.00 9.32
CA VAL A 100 -5.57 -3.88 9.81
C VAL A 100 -6.95 -3.48 9.28
N LEU A 101 -7.94 -4.36 9.45
CA LEU A 101 -9.34 -3.99 9.28
C LEU A 101 -9.76 -3.01 10.38
N SER A 102 -10.37 -1.89 9.98
CA SER A 102 -10.82 -0.88 10.94
C SER A 102 -12.09 -1.28 11.67
N VAL A 103 -12.17 -0.95 12.96
CA VAL A 103 -13.31 -1.27 13.84
C VAL A 103 -14.08 -0.01 14.18
N ALA A 104 -15.40 -0.06 14.05
CA ALA A 104 -16.28 1.07 14.27
C ALA A 104 -16.21 1.63 15.69
N THR A 105 -16.37 2.95 15.78
CA THR A 105 -16.51 3.70 17.03
C THR A 105 -17.83 4.48 17.04
N PRO A 106 -18.35 4.87 18.22
CA PRO A 106 -19.55 5.70 18.30
C PRO A 106 -19.42 7.06 17.59
N TYR A 107 -18.20 7.54 17.38
CA TYR A 107 -17.93 8.85 16.77
C TYR A 107 -17.81 8.79 15.25
N ASP A 108 -17.84 7.61 14.64
CA ASP A 108 -17.59 7.46 13.21
C ASP A 108 -18.68 8.13 12.37
N GLN A 109 -19.94 8.06 12.81
CA GLN A 109 -21.04 8.73 12.11
C GLN A 109 -20.85 10.26 12.07
N ASP A 110 -20.58 10.88 13.23
CA ASP A 110 -20.39 12.33 13.33
C ASP A 110 -19.10 12.80 12.62
N CYS A 111 -18.11 11.93 12.54
CA CYS A 111 -16.87 12.16 11.80
C CYS A 111 -16.93 11.73 10.33
N GLN A 112 -18.09 11.27 9.82
CA GLN A 112 -18.26 10.77 8.45
C GLN A 112 -17.23 9.70 8.06
N ARG A 113 -16.84 8.86 9.03
CA ARG A 113 -15.91 7.75 8.84
C ARG A 113 -16.69 6.47 8.57
N GLU A 114 -16.25 5.72 7.59
CA GLU A 114 -16.63 4.32 7.46
C GLU A 114 -15.48 3.42 7.94
N THR A 115 -15.85 2.24 8.43
CA THR A 115 -14.94 1.21 8.93
C THR A 115 -15.31 -0.16 8.36
N HIS A 116 -14.39 -1.12 8.46
CA HIS A 116 -14.58 -2.46 7.90
C HIS A 116 -15.49 -3.32 8.79
N ILE A 117 -15.40 -3.15 10.10
CA ILE A 117 -16.11 -3.96 11.10
C ILE A 117 -17.10 -3.09 11.85
N LEU A 118 -18.39 -3.41 11.69
CA LEU A 118 -19.52 -2.73 12.32
C LEU A 118 -19.97 -3.49 13.58
N PRO A 119 -20.59 -2.78 14.55
CA PRO A 119 -21.17 -3.42 15.72
C PRO A 119 -22.24 -4.46 15.35
N PRO A 120 -22.49 -5.45 16.20
CA PRO A 120 -23.58 -6.39 16.01
C PRO A 120 -24.93 -5.67 16.05
N SER A 121 -25.94 -6.21 15.34
CA SER A 121 -27.31 -5.68 15.36
C SER A 121 -28.05 -5.91 16.67
N SER A 122 -27.49 -6.74 17.57
CA SER A 122 -28.02 -7.04 18.90
C SER A 122 -26.87 -7.28 19.88
N PRO A 123 -27.05 -7.05 21.20
CA PRO A 123 -25.97 -7.21 22.19
C PRO A 123 -25.28 -8.59 22.22
N ASP A 124 -26.01 -9.66 21.90
CA ASP A 124 -25.47 -11.04 21.83
C ASP A 124 -25.15 -11.48 20.38
N GLY A 125 -25.19 -10.55 19.43
CA GLY A 125 -24.88 -10.81 18.03
C GLY A 125 -23.38 -10.79 17.72
N MET A 126 -23.05 -11.12 16.48
CA MET A 126 -21.68 -11.03 15.97
C MET A 126 -21.46 -9.76 15.13
N PRO A 127 -20.22 -9.23 15.07
CA PRO A 127 -19.92 -8.05 14.27
C PRO A 127 -20.18 -8.32 12.78
N VAL A 128 -20.52 -7.28 12.05
CA VAL A 128 -20.86 -7.38 10.62
C VAL A 128 -19.80 -6.66 9.80
N LEU A 129 -19.42 -7.23 8.65
CA LEU A 129 -18.54 -6.54 7.72
C LEU A 129 -19.31 -5.46 6.96
N ASN A 130 -18.74 -4.25 6.87
CA ASN A 130 -19.26 -3.19 6.01
C ASN A 130 -18.99 -3.52 4.54
N GLU A 131 -20.02 -3.78 3.75
CA GLU A 131 -19.89 -4.17 2.35
C GLU A 131 -19.16 -3.10 1.50
N ASN A 132 -19.42 -1.82 1.74
CA ASN A 132 -18.75 -0.74 1.00
C ASN A 132 -17.22 -0.77 1.23
N ALA A 133 -16.82 -0.92 2.49
CA ALA A 133 -15.40 -1.04 2.86
C ALA A 133 -14.78 -2.33 2.31
N MET A 134 -15.52 -3.44 2.35
CA MET A 134 -15.01 -4.72 1.88
C MET A 134 -14.89 -4.81 0.36
N VAL A 135 -15.70 -4.09 -0.42
CA VAL A 135 -15.51 -3.96 -1.88
C VAL A 135 -14.20 -3.24 -2.21
N VAL A 136 -13.79 -2.26 -1.39
CA VAL A 136 -12.49 -1.59 -1.53
C VAL A 136 -11.34 -2.54 -1.19
N TYR A 137 -11.52 -3.40 -0.19
CA TYR A 137 -10.58 -4.45 0.18
C TYR A 137 -10.49 -5.56 -0.90
N ASP A 138 -11.62 -5.96 -1.49
CA ASP A 138 -11.70 -6.90 -2.61
C ASP A 138 -10.85 -6.38 -3.78
N ARG A 139 -10.99 -5.08 -4.09
CA ARG A 139 -10.25 -4.40 -5.15
C ARG A 139 -8.75 -4.36 -4.88
N MET A 140 -8.31 -4.13 -3.65
CA MET A 140 -6.91 -4.23 -3.27
C MET A 140 -6.34 -5.61 -3.61
N ILE A 141 -7.02 -6.68 -3.21
CA ILE A 141 -6.57 -8.07 -3.43
C ILE A 141 -6.57 -8.41 -4.92
N ALA A 142 -7.62 -8.02 -5.65
CA ALA A 142 -7.73 -8.26 -7.09
C ALA A 142 -6.63 -7.52 -7.88
N LEU A 143 -6.35 -6.27 -7.53
CA LEU A 143 -5.27 -5.49 -8.14
C LEU A 143 -3.90 -6.02 -7.76
N ALA A 144 -3.71 -6.50 -6.52
CA ALA A 144 -2.47 -7.12 -6.09
C ALA A 144 -2.18 -8.40 -6.90
N SER A 145 -3.18 -9.26 -7.14
CA SER A 145 -3.08 -10.38 -8.08
C SER A 145 -2.69 -9.89 -9.48
N LYS A 146 -3.46 -8.94 -10.04
CA LYS A 146 -3.27 -8.37 -11.39
C LYS A 146 -1.89 -7.77 -11.62
N HIS A 147 -1.22 -7.27 -10.58
CA HIS A 147 0.07 -6.59 -10.69
C HIS A 147 1.21 -7.34 -10.00
N ASN A 148 1.01 -8.61 -9.62
CA ASN A 148 2.00 -9.48 -8.99
C ASN A 148 2.55 -8.95 -7.64
N LEU A 149 1.68 -8.37 -6.81
CA LEU A 149 1.99 -8.05 -5.41
C LEU A 149 1.40 -9.11 -4.48
N ARG A 150 2.22 -9.71 -3.63
CA ARG A 150 1.75 -10.57 -2.52
C ARG A 150 1.38 -9.71 -1.31
N LEU A 151 0.40 -10.12 -0.54
CA LEU A 151 -0.14 -9.37 0.60
C LEU A 151 0.03 -10.14 1.92
N ILE A 152 0.41 -9.42 2.97
CA ILE A 152 0.28 -9.83 4.37
C ILE A 152 -0.85 -9.02 4.98
N LEU A 153 -1.88 -9.70 5.47
CA LEU A 153 -3.13 -9.08 5.90
C LEU A 153 -3.35 -9.29 7.41
N PRO A 154 -3.11 -8.27 8.25
CA PRO A 154 -3.41 -8.33 9.67
C PRO A 154 -4.89 -8.08 9.95
N PHE A 155 -5.49 -8.82 10.89
CA PHE A 155 -6.93 -8.73 11.15
C PHE A 155 -7.34 -7.52 11.99
N ILE A 156 -6.62 -7.24 13.07
CA ILE A 156 -7.04 -6.27 14.09
C ILE A 156 -5.84 -5.56 14.71
N ASP A 157 -6.04 -4.33 15.16
CA ASP A 157 -5.02 -3.54 15.82
C ASP A 157 -4.99 -3.76 17.33
N HIS A 158 -3.80 -3.71 17.91
CA HIS A 158 -3.64 -3.51 19.35
C HIS A 158 -4.05 -2.09 19.76
N TRP A 159 -3.73 -1.11 18.91
CA TRP A 159 -3.97 0.31 19.17
C TRP A 159 -5.39 0.72 18.76
N LYS A 160 -5.72 1.99 19.02
CA LYS A 160 -7.11 2.50 18.87
C LYS A 160 -7.33 3.28 17.57
N TRP A 161 -6.26 3.64 16.87
CA TRP A 161 -6.29 4.71 15.89
C TRP A 161 -6.94 4.33 14.57
N TRP A 162 -6.92 3.05 14.25
CA TRP A 162 -7.69 2.46 13.16
C TRP A 162 -8.97 1.78 13.66
N GLY A 163 -9.38 2.05 14.90
CA GLY A 163 -10.10 1.07 15.70
C GLY A 163 -9.16 -0.07 16.12
N GLY A 164 -9.67 -1.09 16.79
CA GLY A 164 -8.84 -2.20 17.25
C GLY A 164 -9.51 -2.99 18.35
N ARG A 165 -8.70 -3.73 19.12
CA ARG A 165 -9.17 -4.62 20.18
C ARG A 165 -10.10 -3.94 21.19
N GLU A 166 -9.82 -2.68 21.52
CA GLU A 166 -10.64 -1.94 22.48
C GLU A 166 -12.02 -1.60 21.93
N GLN A 167 -12.07 -1.16 20.66
CA GLN A 167 -13.33 -0.84 20.01
C GLN A 167 -14.18 -2.09 19.79
N LEU A 168 -13.53 -3.23 19.48
CA LEU A 168 -14.23 -4.51 19.38
C LEU A 168 -14.80 -4.93 20.74
N ALA A 169 -14.04 -4.77 21.83
CA ALA A 169 -14.51 -5.09 23.17
C ALA A 169 -15.67 -4.20 23.62
N ALA A 170 -15.65 -2.93 23.22
CA ALA A 170 -16.72 -1.98 23.52
C ALA A 170 -18.08 -2.40 22.95
N PHE A 171 -18.14 -3.18 21.86
CA PHE A 171 -19.41 -3.73 21.34
C PHE A 171 -20.13 -4.64 22.35
N TYR A 172 -19.40 -5.23 23.30
CA TYR A 172 -19.90 -6.19 24.27
C TYR A 172 -19.90 -5.67 25.70
N GLY A 173 -19.53 -4.39 25.91
CA GLY A 173 -19.31 -3.83 27.25
C GLY A 173 -18.13 -4.48 27.98
N GLU A 174 -17.20 -5.09 27.25
CA GLU A 174 -15.99 -5.73 27.76
C GLU A 174 -14.80 -4.76 27.71
N SER A 175 -13.73 -5.10 28.43
CA SER A 175 -12.49 -4.33 28.43
C SER A 175 -11.59 -4.75 27.26
N ALA A 176 -10.65 -3.88 26.87
CA ALA A 176 -9.68 -4.22 25.83
C ALA A 176 -8.84 -5.48 26.16
N ASN A 177 -8.72 -5.87 27.43
CA ASN A 177 -7.99 -7.08 27.85
C ASN A 177 -8.78 -8.36 27.58
N ASP A 178 -10.11 -8.28 27.52
CA ASP A 178 -10.96 -9.43 27.22
C ASP A 178 -10.73 -9.97 25.81
N PHE A 179 -10.17 -9.16 24.90
CA PHE A 179 -9.66 -9.63 23.61
C PHE A 179 -8.69 -10.83 23.73
N TYR A 180 -7.86 -10.87 24.77
CA TYR A 180 -6.90 -11.96 25.00
C TYR A 180 -7.47 -13.08 25.88
N ASN A 181 -8.65 -12.89 26.47
CA ASN A 181 -9.36 -13.90 27.23
C ASN A 181 -10.13 -14.79 26.26
N THR A 182 -9.71 -16.05 26.10
CA THR A 182 -10.29 -16.93 25.08
C THR A 182 -11.72 -17.38 25.37
N ASP A 183 -12.26 -17.03 26.53
CA ASP A 183 -13.63 -17.34 26.95
C ASP A 183 -14.55 -16.10 26.88
N SER A 184 -14.03 -14.92 26.49
CA SER A 184 -14.79 -13.66 26.39
C SER A 184 -15.66 -13.59 25.14
N LYS A 185 -16.66 -12.70 25.14
CA LYS A 185 -17.45 -12.41 23.93
C LYS A 185 -16.60 -11.74 22.86
N THR A 186 -15.69 -10.85 23.25
CA THR A 186 -14.76 -10.15 22.35
C THR A 186 -13.90 -11.14 21.56
N TYR A 187 -13.37 -12.17 22.20
CA TYR A 187 -12.56 -13.17 21.51
C TYR A 187 -13.39 -14.01 20.55
N GLN A 188 -14.62 -14.40 20.93
CA GLN A 188 -15.53 -15.11 20.02
C GLN A 188 -15.91 -14.25 18.81
N ALA A 189 -16.15 -12.95 19.01
CA ALA A 189 -16.39 -11.98 17.96
C ALA A 189 -15.20 -11.84 17.01
N TYR A 190 -13.98 -11.83 17.55
CA TYR A 190 -12.76 -11.81 16.77
C TYR A 190 -12.58 -13.09 15.92
N LEU A 191 -12.82 -14.28 16.48
CA LEU A 191 -12.83 -15.52 15.71
C LEU A 191 -13.92 -15.52 14.63
N HIS A 192 -15.09 -14.93 14.90
CA HIS A 192 -16.13 -14.74 13.90
C HIS A 192 -15.65 -13.84 12.75
N ILE A 193 -15.02 -12.71 13.05
CA ILE A 193 -14.45 -11.79 12.04
C ILE A 193 -13.44 -12.54 11.16
N ILE A 194 -12.51 -13.29 11.76
CA ILE A 194 -11.53 -14.10 11.02
C ILE A 194 -12.24 -15.06 10.05
N SER A 195 -13.22 -15.82 10.54
CA SER A 195 -14.00 -16.75 9.70
C SER A 195 -14.67 -16.02 8.54
N THR A 196 -15.36 -14.91 8.83
CA THR A 196 -16.16 -14.19 7.84
C THR A 196 -15.27 -13.55 6.77
N VAL A 197 -14.12 -13.00 7.15
CA VAL A 197 -13.16 -12.40 6.21
C VAL A 197 -12.50 -13.46 5.33
N ILE A 198 -11.98 -14.55 5.90
CA ILE A 198 -11.30 -15.60 5.12
C ILE A 198 -12.26 -16.29 4.14
N ASN A 199 -13.53 -16.45 4.52
CA ASN A 199 -14.57 -17.05 3.68
C ASN A 199 -15.33 -16.02 2.82
N ARG A 200 -14.91 -14.75 2.81
CA ARG A 200 -15.49 -13.75 1.90
C ARG A 200 -15.16 -14.13 0.46
N LYS A 201 -16.18 -14.06 -0.40
CA LYS A 201 -16.00 -14.15 -1.85
C LYS A 201 -15.70 -12.76 -2.41
N ASN A 202 -14.51 -12.58 -2.98
CA ASN A 202 -14.10 -11.34 -3.60
C ASN A 202 -15.05 -10.99 -4.75
N THR A 203 -15.61 -9.77 -4.73
CA THR A 203 -16.61 -9.31 -5.71
C THR A 203 -16.07 -9.14 -7.13
N LEU A 204 -14.75 -9.05 -7.32
CA LEU A 204 -14.11 -8.85 -8.63
C LEU A 204 -13.54 -10.13 -9.21
N THR A 205 -12.90 -10.97 -8.40
CA THR A 205 -12.28 -12.23 -8.87
C THR A 205 -13.24 -13.41 -8.80
N GLY A 206 -14.27 -13.32 -7.97
CA GLY A 206 -15.21 -14.40 -7.69
C GLY A 206 -14.62 -15.56 -6.86
N ARG A 207 -13.42 -15.41 -6.29
CA ARG A 207 -12.78 -16.43 -5.43
C ARG A 207 -13.02 -16.15 -3.96
N LEU A 208 -12.97 -17.18 -3.13
CA LEU A 208 -12.86 -16.97 -1.68
C LEU A 208 -11.50 -16.35 -1.35
N TYR A 209 -11.41 -15.53 -0.30
CA TYR A 209 -10.11 -14.99 0.14
C TYR A 209 -9.12 -16.11 0.50
N SER A 210 -9.59 -17.25 1.02
CA SER A 210 -8.77 -18.46 1.23
C SER A 210 -8.19 -19.08 -0.05
N GLU A 211 -8.73 -18.73 -1.22
CA GLU A 211 -8.30 -19.16 -2.55
C GLU A 211 -7.46 -18.11 -3.28
N GLU A 212 -7.39 -16.89 -2.73
CA GLU A 212 -6.60 -15.79 -3.29
C GLU A 212 -5.12 -16.00 -3.03
N LYS A 213 -4.39 -16.40 -4.07
CA LYS A 213 -2.94 -16.57 -3.98
C LYS A 213 -2.21 -15.25 -3.76
N ALA A 214 -2.79 -14.11 -4.14
CA ALA A 214 -2.22 -12.80 -3.82
C ALA A 214 -2.08 -12.61 -2.30
N ILE A 215 -2.92 -13.23 -1.48
CA ILE A 215 -2.76 -13.24 -0.03
C ILE A 215 -1.71 -14.30 0.31
N MET A 216 -0.51 -13.85 0.67
CA MET A 216 0.59 -14.71 1.10
C MET A 216 0.37 -15.21 2.51
N ALA A 217 0.01 -14.29 3.42
CA ALA A 217 -0.14 -14.61 4.83
C ALA A 217 -1.26 -13.81 5.49
N TRP A 218 -1.88 -14.45 6.48
CA TRP A 218 -2.73 -13.78 7.46
C TRP A 218 -1.91 -13.48 8.71
N GLU A 219 -2.11 -12.33 9.32
CA GLU A 219 -1.46 -11.97 10.58
C GLU A 219 -2.53 -11.83 11.66
N THR A 220 -2.28 -12.41 12.84
CA THR A 220 -3.25 -12.38 13.94
C THR A 220 -3.67 -10.95 14.27
N GLY A 221 -2.74 -10.00 14.23
CA GLY A 221 -3.06 -8.59 14.33
C GLY A 221 -1.81 -7.74 14.41
N ASN A 222 -1.98 -6.44 14.30
CA ASN A 222 -0.90 -5.49 14.44
C ASN A 222 -0.51 -5.33 15.91
N GLU A 223 0.77 -5.56 16.20
CA GLU A 223 1.42 -5.28 17.48
C GLU A 223 0.66 -5.78 18.74
N LEU A 224 0.16 -7.03 18.72
CA LEU A 224 -0.60 -7.62 19.81
C LEU A 224 0.26 -7.90 21.07
N ARG A 225 0.55 -6.84 21.83
CA ARG A 225 1.49 -6.80 22.96
C ARG A 225 1.19 -7.80 24.09
N ASP A 226 -0.09 -7.97 24.43
CA ASP A 226 -0.50 -8.78 25.58
C ASP A 226 -0.89 -10.21 25.18
N SER A 227 -0.45 -10.66 24.01
CA SER A 227 -0.67 -12.02 23.53
C SER A 227 -0.17 -13.06 24.53
N THR A 228 -1.00 -14.08 24.76
CA THR A 228 -0.71 -15.25 25.59
C THR A 228 -0.52 -16.48 24.70
N PRO A 229 0.21 -17.52 25.17
CA PRO A 229 0.35 -18.78 24.43
C PRO A 229 -0.99 -19.37 23.95
N VAL A 230 -1.99 -19.41 24.84
CA VAL A 230 -3.32 -19.99 24.55
C VAL A 230 -4.05 -19.15 23.49
N PHE A 231 -4.00 -17.82 23.60
CA PHE A 231 -4.61 -16.92 22.62
C PHE A 231 -4.01 -17.14 21.23
N VAL A 232 -2.68 -17.16 21.11
CA VAL A 232 -2.00 -17.30 19.82
C VAL A 232 -2.28 -18.68 19.21
N GLN A 233 -2.16 -19.76 20.00
CA GLN A 233 -2.42 -21.13 19.53
C GLN A 233 -3.86 -21.32 19.01
N LYS A 234 -4.85 -20.89 19.78
CA LYS A 234 -6.26 -21.00 19.37
C LYS A 234 -6.56 -20.18 18.12
N THR A 235 -6.01 -18.96 18.06
CA THR A 235 -6.23 -18.05 16.92
C THR A 235 -5.57 -18.58 15.64
N ALA A 236 -4.31 -19.02 15.72
CA ALA A 236 -3.59 -19.58 14.58
C ALA A 236 -4.25 -20.86 14.07
N ALA A 237 -4.69 -21.76 14.97
CA ALA A 237 -5.44 -22.96 14.59
C ALA A 237 -6.76 -22.61 13.89
N HIS A 238 -7.48 -21.58 14.36
CA HIS A 238 -8.72 -21.12 13.77
C HIS A 238 -8.52 -20.53 12.37
N ILE A 239 -7.51 -19.69 12.17
CA ILE A 239 -7.13 -19.18 10.84
C ILE A 239 -6.77 -20.36 9.92
N LYS A 240 -5.90 -21.29 10.35
CA LYS A 240 -5.44 -22.41 9.52
C LYS A 240 -6.57 -23.32 9.09
N LYS A 241 -7.58 -23.52 9.94
CA LYS A 241 -8.80 -24.27 9.60
C LYS A 241 -9.54 -23.68 8.39
N HIS A 242 -9.60 -22.35 8.28
CA HIS A 242 -10.30 -21.66 7.20
C HIS A 242 -9.42 -21.34 5.99
N ALA A 243 -8.11 -21.22 6.18
CA ALA A 243 -7.12 -20.88 5.15
C ALA A 243 -5.93 -21.87 5.16
N PRO A 244 -6.12 -23.17 4.86
CA PRO A 244 -5.08 -24.19 5.03
C PRO A 244 -3.87 -24.02 4.09
N LYS A 245 -4.00 -23.23 3.02
CA LYS A 245 -2.95 -23.01 2.00
C LYS A 245 -2.15 -21.72 2.20
N GLN A 246 -2.59 -20.83 3.08
CA GLN A 246 -1.96 -19.54 3.31
C GLN A 246 -1.13 -19.59 4.61
N LEU A 247 -0.09 -18.78 4.66
CA LEU A 247 0.81 -18.71 5.82
C LEU A 247 0.17 -17.92 6.96
N ILE A 248 0.64 -18.13 8.19
CA ILE A 248 0.22 -17.38 9.36
C ILE A 248 1.42 -16.67 10.01
N VAL A 249 1.27 -15.36 10.20
CA VAL A 249 2.18 -14.51 10.98
C VAL A 249 1.65 -14.40 12.41
N ASP A 250 2.51 -14.69 13.39
CA ASP A 250 2.27 -14.33 14.78
C ASP A 250 2.51 -12.83 14.96
N GLY A 251 1.42 -12.08 15.17
CA GLY A 251 1.43 -10.63 15.37
C GLY A 251 1.79 -10.18 16.78
N THR A 252 2.35 -11.06 17.62
CA THR A 252 2.83 -10.69 18.96
C THR A 252 3.91 -9.62 18.89
N TYR A 253 3.83 -8.62 19.77
CA TYR A 253 4.77 -7.50 19.80
C TYR A 253 5.82 -7.61 20.91
N LEU A 254 7.05 -7.18 20.61
CA LEU A 254 8.21 -7.05 21.52
C LEU A 254 8.73 -8.34 22.18
N LYS A 255 8.12 -9.48 21.90
CA LYS A 255 8.53 -10.78 22.44
C LYS A 255 8.24 -11.90 21.45
N ILE A 256 9.03 -12.96 21.54
CA ILE A 256 8.76 -14.22 20.85
C ILE A 256 8.16 -15.18 21.88
N ILE A 257 6.91 -15.60 21.66
CA ILE A 257 6.29 -16.61 22.51
C ILE A 257 6.93 -17.96 22.18
N SER A 258 7.48 -18.63 23.18
CA SER A 258 8.21 -19.89 22.97
C SER A 258 7.35 -20.96 22.30
N SER A 259 6.07 -21.04 22.67
CA SER A 259 5.14 -22.00 22.07
C SER A 259 4.83 -21.72 20.60
N SER A 260 5.00 -20.49 20.12
CA SER A 260 4.84 -20.14 18.72
C SER A 260 5.92 -20.78 17.83
N LEU A 261 7.11 -21.06 18.38
CA LEU A 261 8.21 -21.71 17.66
C LEU A 261 7.95 -23.19 17.37
N ASP A 262 7.05 -23.82 18.12
CA ASP A 262 6.71 -25.24 17.96
C ASP A 262 5.25 -25.47 17.50
N ASP A 263 4.43 -24.41 17.41
CA ASP A 263 3.05 -24.49 16.89
C ASP A 263 3.05 -24.79 15.37
N PRO A 264 2.43 -25.88 14.89
CA PRO A 264 2.41 -26.22 13.47
C PRO A 264 1.60 -25.23 12.60
N ASN A 265 0.72 -24.43 13.21
CA ASN A 265 -0.12 -23.49 12.48
C ASN A 265 0.60 -22.17 12.18
N ILE A 266 1.63 -21.82 12.97
CA ILE A 266 2.38 -20.58 12.82
C ILE A 266 3.54 -20.80 11.86
N ASP A 267 3.67 -19.91 10.89
CA ASP A 267 4.66 -20.01 9.82
C ASP A 267 5.76 -18.96 9.95
N ILE A 268 5.39 -17.75 10.39
CA ILE A 268 6.24 -16.56 10.42
C ILE A 268 6.19 -15.94 11.82
N ILE A 269 7.36 -15.61 12.36
CA ILE A 269 7.52 -14.76 13.54
C ILE A 269 7.90 -13.36 13.05
N SER A 270 7.10 -12.36 13.42
CA SER A 270 7.37 -10.96 13.10
C SER A 270 7.83 -10.15 14.31
N ASN A 271 8.58 -9.07 14.05
CA ASN A 271 8.86 -8.05 15.05
C ASN A 271 8.86 -6.65 14.40
N HIS A 272 8.58 -5.62 15.19
CA HIS A 272 8.64 -4.22 14.75
C HIS A 272 9.64 -3.43 15.59
N PHE A 273 10.41 -2.55 14.95
CA PHE A 273 11.48 -1.82 15.61
C PHE A 273 11.21 -0.32 15.67
N TYR A 274 11.15 0.21 16.89
CA TYR A 274 10.95 1.64 17.14
C TYR A 274 11.76 2.08 18.37
N THR A 275 12.32 3.28 18.31
CA THR A 275 13.27 3.78 19.31
C THR A 275 12.68 3.79 20.72
N THR A 276 11.36 4.01 20.83
CA THR A 276 10.60 3.96 22.08
C THR A 276 10.64 2.61 22.79
N ASN A 277 10.99 1.54 22.08
CA ASN A 277 11.06 0.17 22.61
C ASN A 277 12.50 -0.32 22.83
N GLU A 278 13.50 0.55 22.64
CA GLU A 278 14.92 0.23 22.80
C GLU A 278 15.41 -0.92 21.89
N ASN A 279 14.69 -1.18 20.79
CA ASN A 279 14.96 -2.29 19.86
C ASN A 279 15.26 -1.82 18.42
N ASN A 280 15.32 -0.51 18.17
CA ASN A 280 15.55 0.09 16.85
C ASN A 280 17.03 0.11 16.45
N ASN A 281 17.61 -1.09 16.35
CA ASN A 281 19.01 -1.33 16.06
C ASN A 281 19.20 -2.67 15.31
N PRO A 282 20.30 -2.85 14.56
CA PRO A 282 20.55 -4.07 13.82
C PRO A 282 20.82 -5.29 14.71
N GLU A 283 21.29 -5.13 15.95
CA GLU A 283 21.53 -6.25 16.88
C GLU A 283 20.24 -7.00 17.25
N GLN A 284 19.09 -6.32 17.19
CA GLN A 284 17.78 -6.95 17.41
C GLN A 284 17.50 -8.07 16.39
N ILE A 285 17.96 -7.94 15.15
CA ILE A 285 17.85 -8.99 14.12
C ILE A 285 18.64 -10.23 14.53
N GLU A 286 19.83 -10.05 15.10
CA GLU A 286 20.63 -11.18 15.59
C GLU A 286 19.95 -11.90 16.74
N LYS A 287 19.41 -11.13 17.69
CA LYS A 287 18.68 -11.64 18.85
C LYS A 287 17.47 -12.46 18.40
N ASP A 288 16.68 -11.93 17.47
CA ASP A 288 15.48 -12.60 16.97
C ASP A 288 15.82 -13.86 16.18
N LEU A 289 16.80 -13.82 15.26
CA LEU A 289 17.22 -15.00 14.51
C LEU A 289 17.79 -16.11 15.41
N LYS A 290 18.55 -15.74 16.45
CA LYS A 290 19.04 -16.69 17.47
C LYS A 290 17.91 -17.32 18.26
N ALA A 291 16.92 -16.51 18.67
CA ALA A 291 15.76 -17.00 19.42
C ALA A 291 14.86 -17.93 18.59
N ILE A 292 14.67 -17.62 17.29
CA ILE A 292 13.89 -18.44 16.37
C ILE A 292 14.65 -19.73 15.99
N ASN A 293 15.98 -19.66 15.93
CA ASN A 293 16.87 -20.78 15.67
C ASN A 293 16.48 -21.58 14.41
N GLY A 294 16.09 -20.87 13.35
CA GLY A 294 15.72 -21.46 12.05
C GLY A 294 14.42 -22.26 12.02
N LYS A 295 13.65 -22.33 13.11
CA LYS A 295 12.40 -23.10 13.19
C LYS A 295 11.25 -22.48 12.39
N LYS A 296 11.23 -21.15 12.30
CA LYS A 296 10.20 -20.34 11.66
C LYS A 296 10.85 -19.31 10.74
N VAL A 297 10.06 -18.77 9.82
CA VAL A 297 10.46 -17.61 9.01
C VAL A 297 10.53 -16.39 9.91
N TYR A 298 11.53 -15.52 9.71
CA TYR A 298 11.64 -14.24 10.41
C TYR A 298 11.29 -13.07 9.48
N LEU A 299 10.43 -12.18 9.96
CA LEU A 299 9.98 -10.97 9.25
C LEU A 299 10.16 -9.74 10.13
N ILE A 300 10.80 -8.70 9.60
CA ILE A 300 10.78 -7.37 10.21
C ILE A 300 9.57 -6.64 9.60
N GLY A 301 8.45 -6.69 10.31
CA GLY A 301 7.16 -6.23 9.81
C GLY A 301 7.14 -4.72 9.58
N GLU A 302 7.81 -3.98 10.46
CA GLU A 302 7.98 -2.54 10.40
C GLU A 302 9.26 -2.13 11.13
N TYR A 303 9.96 -1.12 10.62
CA TYR A 303 10.92 -0.36 11.39
C TYR A 303 11.03 1.05 10.81
N GLY A 304 11.35 2.06 11.62
CA GLY A 304 11.33 3.42 11.10
C GLY A 304 11.66 4.49 12.12
N LEU A 305 11.27 5.72 11.77
CA LEU A 305 11.37 6.92 12.61
C LEU A 305 12.82 7.20 13.06
N LYS A 306 13.75 7.05 12.12
CA LYS A 306 15.19 7.24 12.28
C LYS A 306 15.75 7.89 11.02
N ASP A 307 16.94 8.49 11.13
CA ASP A 307 17.73 8.94 9.99
C ASP A 307 18.05 7.79 9.02
N ALA A 308 18.34 8.13 7.76
CA ALA A 308 18.61 7.17 6.70
C ALA A 308 19.79 6.27 7.03
N SER A 309 20.86 6.78 7.68
CA SER A 309 21.98 5.94 8.10
C SER A 309 21.53 4.81 9.02
N GLY A 310 20.69 5.12 10.00
CA GLY A 310 20.16 4.13 10.91
C GLY A 310 19.22 3.12 10.25
N LEU A 311 18.41 3.59 9.30
CA LEU A 311 17.55 2.73 8.51
C LEU A 311 18.36 1.80 7.59
N GLU A 312 19.48 2.30 7.06
CA GLU A 312 20.44 1.54 6.26
C GLU A 312 21.11 0.45 7.07
N ASP A 313 21.59 0.72 8.28
CA ASP A 313 22.23 -0.27 9.15
C ASP A 313 21.31 -1.48 9.41
N ILE A 314 20.03 -1.22 9.70
CA ILE A 314 19.01 -2.25 9.92
C ILE A 314 18.73 -3.00 8.61
N MET A 315 18.52 -2.29 7.49
CA MET A 315 18.26 -2.93 6.19
C MET A 315 19.43 -3.82 5.76
N HIS A 316 20.65 -3.30 5.89
CA HIS A 316 21.88 -4.02 5.56
C HIS A 316 21.99 -5.29 6.39
N LYS A 317 21.78 -5.22 7.71
CA LYS A 317 21.76 -6.41 8.56
C LYS A 317 20.66 -7.40 8.15
N ALA A 318 19.45 -6.92 7.83
CA ALA A 318 18.35 -7.78 7.37
C ALA A 318 18.66 -8.52 6.06
N VAL A 319 19.38 -7.88 5.13
CA VAL A 319 19.77 -8.47 3.86
C VAL A 319 20.88 -9.52 4.03
N HIS A 320 21.91 -9.21 4.83
CA HIS A 320 23.19 -9.94 4.81
C HIS A 320 23.43 -10.88 5.99
N TYR A 321 22.86 -10.60 7.16
CA TYR A 321 23.14 -11.42 8.34
C TYR A 321 22.44 -12.76 8.27
N GLN A 322 23.15 -13.80 8.73
CA GLN A 322 22.60 -15.14 8.92
C GLN A 322 23.03 -15.72 10.25
N TYR A 323 22.16 -16.53 10.83
CA TYR A 323 22.46 -17.37 11.98
C TYR A 323 22.12 -18.82 11.65
N GLN A 324 23.14 -19.68 11.57
CA GLN A 324 23.00 -21.09 11.18
C GLN A 324 22.25 -21.28 9.84
N GLY A 325 22.50 -20.40 8.87
CA GLY A 325 21.83 -20.38 7.57
C GLY A 325 20.49 -19.64 7.54
N ALA A 326 19.84 -19.42 8.69
CA ALA A 326 18.61 -18.67 8.79
C ALA A 326 18.84 -17.16 8.61
N ARG A 327 17.95 -16.51 7.86
CA ARG A 327 18.02 -15.09 7.47
C ARG A 327 16.64 -14.45 7.62
N ALA A 328 16.60 -13.12 7.72
CA ALA A 328 15.35 -12.40 7.57
C ALA A 328 14.78 -12.62 6.14
N ALA A 329 13.50 -12.96 6.06
CA ALA A 329 12.81 -13.12 4.78
C ALA A 329 12.34 -11.77 4.21
N GLY A 330 12.02 -10.83 5.08
CA GLY A 330 11.46 -9.54 4.70
C GLY A 330 11.79 -8.42 5.69
N ALA A 331 11.86 -7.19 5.19
CA ALA A 331 11.93 -5.99 6.01
C ALA A 331 11.19 -4.81 5.36
N PHE A 332 10.43 -4.04 6.14
CA PHE A 332 9.72 -2.85 5.66
C PHE A 332 10.05 -1.60 6.48
N ILE A 333 10.48 -0.53 5.80
CA ILE A 333 10.61 0.80 6.40
C ILE A 333 9.23 1.46 6.52
N TRP A 334 8.87 1.99 7.69
CA TRP A 334 7.64 2.75 7.89
C TRP A 334 7.81 4.23 7.47
N GLY A 335 7.05 4.79 6.52
CA GLY A 335 6.01 4.19 5.67
C GLY A 335 5.66 5.03 4.41
N PHE A 336 4.94 4.45 3.45
CA PHE A 336 4.62 4.99 2.12
C PHE A 336 3.22 5.64 2.07
N ARG A 337 3.06 6.67 1.23
CA ARG A 337 1.75 7.20 0.80
C ARG A 337 1.71 7.42 -0.72
N GLY A 338 0.55 7.17 -1.31
CA GLY A 338 0.35 7.19 -2.76
C GLY A 338 -0.22 8.51 -3.29
N HIS A 339 -0.28 8.64 -4.62
CA HIS A 339 -0.88 9.80 -5.30
C HIS A 339 -2.36 9.98 -4.94
N ARG A 340 -2.82 11.23 -4.89
CA ARG A 340 -4.24 11.58 -4.79
C ARG A 340 -4.90 11.64 -6.17
N HIS A 341 -6.20 11.44 -6.19
CA HIS A 341 -7.02 11.43 -7.41
C HIS A 341 -6.87 12.71 -8.24
N ASN A 342 -6.80 13.88 -7.59
CA ASN A 342 -6.72 15.20 -8.23
C ASN A 342 -5.34 15.87 -8.07
N GLY A 343 -4.30 15.11 -7.78
CA GLY A 343 -2.93 15.63 -7.75
C GLY A 343 -2.29 15.68 -6.37
N GLY A 344 -0.97 15.68 -6.37
CA GLY A 344 -0.18 15.54 -5.17
C GLY A 344 -0.22 14.12 -4.60
N PHE A 345 0.35 13.96 -3.43
CA PHE A 345 0.35 12.71 -2.66
C PHE A 345 -0.49 12.85 -1.39
N TYR A 346 -1.05 11.73 -0.94
CA TYR A 346 -1.38 11.61 0.48
C TYR A 346 -0.08 11.69 1.28
N TRP A 347 -0.17 12.14 2.52
CA TRP A 347 0.99 12.32 3.38
C TRP A 347 0.56 12.07 4.81
N HIS A 348 1.50 11.65 5.63
CA HIS A 348 1.33 11.54 7.08
C HIS A 348 2.55 12.13 7.76
N LYS A 349 2.36 12.76 8.92
CA LYS A 349 3.45 13.27 9.75
C LYS A 349 3.42 12.63 11.12
N GLU A 350 4.49 11.90 11.40
CA GLU A 350 4.69 11.24 12.68
C GLU A 350 4.98 12.25 13.78
N TYR A 351 4.65 11.89 15.02
CA TYR A 351 4.94 12.73 16.19
C TYR A 351 6.45 13.00 16.37
N THR A 352 7.30 12.15 15.79
CA THR A 352 8.77 12.29 15.76
C THR A 352 9.24 13.31 14.73
N GLY A 353 8.35 13.85 13.89
CA GLY A 353 8.65 14.81 12.84
C GLY A 353 8.88 14.22 11.45
N HIS A 354 9.06 12.89 11.36
CA HIS A 354 9.24 12.19 10.09
C HIS A 354 7.94 12.20 9.29
N TYR A 355 8.06 12.35 7.97
CA TYR A 355 6.94 12.25 7.04
C TYR A 355 6.93 10.88 6.35
N SER A 356 5.77 10.50 5.85
CA SER A 356 5.65 9.38 4.93
C SER A 356 6.47 9.59 3.65
N TYR A 357 7.06 8.52 3.14
CA TYR A 357 7.83 8.50 1.90
C TYR A 357 6.96 8.32 0.67
N ARG A 358 7.44 8.80 -0.46
CA ARG A 358 6.80 8.68 -1.78
C ARG A 358 7.75 8.07 -2.79
N LEU A 359 7.20 7.24 -3.68
CA LEU A 359 7.96 6.61 -4.74
C LEU A 359 7.84 7.44 -6.03
N PRO A 360 8.95 7.77 -6.71
CA PRO A 360 10.29 7.19 -6.59
C PRO A 360 11.29 8.06 -5.79
N GLY A 361 10.83 8.95 -4.91
CA GLY A 361 11.65 9.91 -4.18
C GLY A 361 11.70 11.29 -4.84
N PHE A 362 11.46 12.33 -4.04
CA PHE A 362 11.32 13.72 -4.47
C PHE A 362 12.25 14.63 -3.67
N THR A 363 12.78 15.67 -4.33
CA THR A 363 13.65 16.68 -3.72
C THR A 363 12.95 17.49 -2.64
N GLU A 364 11.63 17.64 -2.75
CA GLU A 364 10.78 18.27 -1.75
C GLU A 364 10.69 17.45 -0.45
N GLY A 365 11.14 16.20 -0.50
CA GLY A 365 11.30 15.30 0.66
C GLY A 365 12.72 15.29 1.23
N ASP A 366 13.65 16.15 0.79
CA ASP A 366 15.03 16.18 1.29
C ASP A 366 15.13 16.38 2.81
N PRO A 367 14.30 17.22 3.47
CA PRO A 367 14.30 17.32 4.95
C PRO A 367 13.89 16.02 5.66
N ASN A 368 13.29 15.07 4.93
CA ASN A 368 12.90 13.75 5.42
C ASN A 368 13.83 12.64 4.88
N GLU A 369 14.95 13.01 4.24
CA GLU A 369 15.93 12.10 3.63
C GLU A 369 15.28 11.10 2.65
N GLU A 370 14.19 11.51 1.98
CA GLU A 370 13.33 10.61 1.21
C GLU A 370 14.09 9.86 0.11
N GLN A 371 14.93 10.56 -0.66
CA GLN A 371 15.71 9.93 -1.72
C GLN A 371 16.69 8.88 -1.15
N SER A 372 17.35 9.16 -0.03
CA SER A 372 18.25 8.22 0.64
C SER A 372 17.51 6.96 1.09
N VAL A 373 16.33 7.11 1.70
CA VAL A 373 15.49 5.97 2.14
C VAL A 373 15.02 5.14 0.95
N VAL A 374 14.59 5.79 -0.12
CA VAL A 374 14.24 5.13 -1.38
C VAL A 374 15.43 4.32 -1.90
N ASP A 375 16.63 4.90 -1.94
CA ASP A 375 17.83 4.26 -2.48
C ASP A 375 18.31 3.07 -1.63
N ILE A 376 18.16 3.14 -0.31
CA ILE A 376 18.39 2.01 0.61
C ILE A 376 17.52 0.82 0.20
N VAL A 377 16.22 1.04 -0.01
CA VAL A 377 15.30 -0.03 -0.40
C VAL A 377 15.64 -0.58 -1.79
N ARG A 378 15.96 0.29 -2.76
CA ARG A 378 16.36 -0.16 -4.12
C ARG A 378 17.62 -1.03 -4.07
N THR A 379 18.59 -0.63 -3.27
CA THR A 379 19.85 -1.36 -3.09
C THR A 379 19.58 -2.73 -2.44
N ALA A 380 18.78 -2.79 -1.39
CA ALA A 380 18.37 -4.03 -0.75
C ALA A 380 17.64 -4.97 -1.71
N GLN A 381 16.68 -4.44 -2.49
CA GLN A 381 15.95 -5.22 -3.49
C GLN A 381 16.86 -5.80 -4.56
N ALA A 382 17.88 -5.05 -4.99
CA ALA A 382 18.88 -5.52 -5.95
C ALA A 382 19.77 -6.63 -5.36
N GLN A 383 20.29 -6.42 -4.15
CA GLN A 383 21.14 -7.38 -3.45
C GLN A 383 20.41 -8.70 -3.18
N LEU A 384 19.13 -8.65 -2.79
CA LEU A 384 18.29 -9.83 -2.61
C LEU A 384 18.03 -10.60 -3.91
N GLN A 385 18.22 -9.97 -5.07
CA GLN A 385 18.16 -10.60 -6.39
C GLN A 385 19.55 -11.04 -6.90
N GLY A 386 20.60 -10.87 -6.10
CA GLY A 386 21.97 -11.15 -6.51
C GLY A 386 22.56 -10.13 -7.48
N LEU A 387 21.95 -8.95 -7.60
CA LEU A 387 22.44 -7.84 -8.43
C LEU A 387 23.40 -6.96 -7.63
N THR A 388 24.40 -6.40 -8.31
CA THR A 388 25.37 -5.48 -7.73
C THR A 388 24.88 -4.03 -7.65
N ALA A 389 23.83 -3.69 -8.41
CA ALA A 389 23.23 -2.38 -8.44
C ALA A 389 21.72 -2.49 -8.75
N ALA A 390 20.94 -1.51 -8.28
CA ALA A 390 19.53 -1.44 -8.61
C ALA A 390 19.34 -1.21 -10.12
N PRO A 391 18.45 -1.96 -10.79
CA PRO A 391 18.14 -1.70 -12.18
C PRO A 391 17.52 -0.30 -12.33
N PRO A 392 17.56 0.33 -13.52
CA PRO A 392 16.82 1.55 -13.77
C PRO A 392 15.33 1.39 -13.49
N LEU A 393 14.66 2.48 -13.14
CA LEU A 393 13.21 2.50 -13.07
C LEU A 393 12.60 2.27 -14.46
N PRO A 394 11.40 1.68 -14.56
CA PRO A 394 10.70 1.71 -15.84
C PRO A 394 10.29 3.15 -16.16
N VAL A 395 10.17 3.45 -17.46
CA VAL A 395 9.52 4.68 -17.93
C VAL A 395 8.12 4.77 -17.30
N PRO A 396 7.68 5.94 -16.79
CA PRO A 396 6.36 6.07 -16.19
C PRO A 396 5.24 5.74 -17.17
N GLU A 397 4.06 5.39 -16.63
CA GLU A 397 2.84 5.36 -17.44
C GLU A 397 2.36 6.80 -17.74
N ALA A 398 1.38 6.94 -18.63
CA ALA A 398 0.72 8.22 -18.84
C ALA A 398 -0.02 8.64 -17.54
N PRO A 399 0.09 9.91 -17.10
CA PRO A 399 -0.74 10.41 -16.01
C PRO A 399 -2.21 10.49 -16.45
N ILE A 400 -3.12 10.64 -15.49
CA ILE A 400 -4.54 10.84 -15.80
C ILE A 400 -4.87 12.32 -15.60
N LEU A 401 -5.07 13.03 -16.70
CA LEU A 401 -5.46 14.44 -16.69
C LEU A 401 -6.89 14.56 -16.19
N ARG A 402 -7.09 15.39 -15.17
CA ARG A 402 -8.38 15.73 -14.57
C ARG A 402 -8.89 17.04 -15.15
N GLU A 403 -9.83 17.65 -14.43
CA GLU A 403 -10.44 18.91 -14.81
C GLU A 403 -9.40 20.03 -15.00
N VAL A 404 -9.62 20.83 -16.04
CA VAL A 404 -9.02 22.15 -16.18
C VAL A 404 -10.08 23.18 -15.81
N SER A 405 -9.85 23.93 -14.73
CA SER A 405 -10.83 24.89 -14.23
C SER A 405 -11.03 26.07 -15.18
N SER A 406 -12.11 26.83 -14.99
CA SER A 406 -12.37 28.08 -15.73
C SER A 406 -11.30 29.16 -15.54
N HIS A 407 -10.44 29.02 -14.53
CA HIS A 407 -9.32 29.93 -14.27
C HIS A 407 -7.97 29.35 -14.73
N GLY A 408 -7.98 28.22 -15.44
CA GLY A 408 -6.79 27.60 -16.00
C GLY A 408 -6.00 26.71 -15.05
N ALA A 409 -6.53 26.40 -13.86
CA ALA A 409 -5.92 25.44 -12.95
C ALA A 409 -6.03 24.03 -13.56
N ILE A 410 -4.91 23.31 -13.64
CA ILE A 410 -4.81 21.99 -14.26
C ILE A 410 -4.46 20.98 -13.16
N ALA A 411 -5.33 20.00 -12.96
CA ALA A 411 -5.11 18.88 -12.05
C ALA A 411 -4.87 17.59 -12.83
N TRP A 412 -4.06 16.68 -12.29
CA TRP A 412 -3.90 15.32 -12.80
C TRP A 412 -3.60 14.37 -11.65
N MET A 413 -3.96 13.09 -11.81
CA MET A 413 -3.38 12.05 -10.97
C MET A 413 -1.98 11.73 -11.49
N GLY A 414 -0.98 11.81 -10.61
CA GLY A 414 0.39 11.49 -10.95
C GLY A 414 0.57 10.06 -11.46
N ALA A 415 1.57 9.84 -12.30
CA ALA A 415 1.83 8.51 -12.87
C ALA A 415 2.58 7.63 -11.86
N PRO A 416 2.39 6.30 -11.84
CA PRO A 416 3.24 5.41 -11.07
C PRO A 416 4.71 5.63 -11.41
N LEU A 417 5.50 6.05 -10.42
CA LEU A 417 6.93 6.38 -10.54
C LEU A 417 7.24 7.58 -11.46
N GLY A 418 6.25 8.43 -11.73
CA GLY A 418 6.46 9.75 -12.31
C GLY A 418 7.12 10.67 -11.28
N LYS A 419 8.10 11.46 -11.71
CA LYS A 419 8.82 12.43 -10.89
C LYS A 419 8.58 13.86 -11.35
N TYR A 420 8.53 14.07 -12.67
CA TYR A 420 8.31 15.38 -13.27
C TYR A 420 7.27 15.31 -14.39
N TYR A 421 6.59 16.43 -14.62
CA TYR A 421 5.51 16.56 -15.57
C TYR A 421 5.73 17.69 -16.56
N ARG A 422 5.35 17.40 -17.81
CA ARG A 422 5.33 18.37 -18.90
C ARG A 422 3.92 18.51 -19.42
N ILE A 423 3.47 19.76 -19.54
CA ILE A 423 2.09 20.08 -19.93
C ILE A 423 2.12 20.69 -21.31
N GLU A 424 1.26 20.18 -22.18
CA GLU A 424 1.03 20.74 -23.50
C GLU A 424 -0.39 21.24 -23.69
N ARG A 425 -0.52 22.26 -24.52
CA ARG A 425 -1.78 22.88 -24.90
C ARG A 425 -1.85 23.15 -26.40
N ARG A 426 -3.05 23.09 -26.97
CA ARG A 426 -3.35 23.64 -28.29
C ARG A 426 -4.68 24.40 -28.29
N LYS A 427 -4.82 25.41 -29.15
CA LYS A 427 -6.03 26.24 -29.28
C LYS A 427 -6.79 25.87 -30.55
N LYS A 428 -8.12 25.94 -30.52
CA LYS A 428 -8.95 25.82 -31.71
C LYS A 428 -8.96 27.16 -32.45
N ASN A 429 -8.55 27.17 -33.72
CA ASN A 429 -8.55 28.41 -34.50
C ASN A 429 -9.98 28.90 -34.73
N ALA A 430 -10.19 30.21 -34.61
CA ALA A 430 -11.40 30.85 -35.12
C ALA A 430 -11.39 30.70 -36.65
N SER A 431 -12.38 30.00 -37.21
CA SER A 431 -12.51 29.83 -38.66
C SER A 431 -13.89 30.32 -39.10
N TRP A 432 -13.90 31.15 -40.15
CA TRP A 432 -15.08 31.58 -40.90
C TRP A 432 -15.59 30.52 -41.88
N LYS A 433 -14.86 29.41 -42.05
CA LYS A 433 -15.23 28.29 -42.92
C LYS A 433 -15.41 27.01 -42.10
N PHE A 434 -16.24 26.10 -42.61
CA PHE A 434 -16.75 24.86 -41.98
C PHE A 434 -15.71 23.86 -41.40
N TRP A 435 -14.41 24.16 -41.45
CA TRP A 435 -13.34 23.32 -40.89
C TRP A 435 -12.47 24.11 -39.91
N GLN A 436 -12.88 24.17 -38.64
CA GLN A 436 -12.03 24.71 -37.56
C GLN A 436 -10.87 23.73 -37.28
N ARG A 437 -9.63 24.13 -37.55
CA ARG A 437 -8.42 23.34 -37.25
C ARG A 437 -7.82 23.73 -35.90
N TRP A 438 -7.31 22.73 -35.17
CA TRP A 438 -6.50 22.94 -33.97
C TRP A 438 -5.10 23.42 -34.34
N THR A 439 -4.50 24.29 -33.52
CA THR A 439 -3.07 24.61 -33.63
C THR A 439 -2.20 23.38 -33.30
N PRO A 440 -0.91 23.37 -33.67
CA PRO A 440 0.04 22.42 -33.11
C PRO A 440 0.06 22.48 -31.58
N TRP A 441 0.40 21.36 -30.95
CA TRP A 441 0.67 21.31 -29.51
C TRP A 441 1.87 22.17 -29.16
N ARG A 442 1.78 22.89 -28.05
CA ARG A 442 2.87 23.69 -27.48
C ARG A 442 3.03 23.33 -26.02
N THR A 443 4.27 23.19 -25.58
CA THR A 443 4.57 23.03 -24.15
C THR A 443 4.32 24.34 -23.43
N ILE A 444 3.58 24.29 -22.33
CA ILE A 444 3.26 25.44 -21.47
C ILE A 444 3.84 25.31 -20.05
N GLY A 445 4.26 24.11 -19.66
CA GLY A 445 4.99 23.84 -18.41
C GLY A 445 5.93 22.64 -18.60
N ARG A 446 7.08 22.67 -17.93
CA ARG A 446 8.09 21.60 -17.90
C ARG A 446 8.60 21.44 -16.48
N ASP A 447 9.11 20.24 -16.19
CA ASP A 447 9.76 19.91 -14.92
C ASP A 447 8.88 20.21 -13.70
N ILE A 448 7.55 20.15 -13.88
CA ILE A 448 6.58 20.38 -12.82
C ILE A 448 6.59 19.16 -11.91
N SER A 449 6.68 19.36 -10.61
CA SER A 449 6.59 18.28 -9.63
C SER A 449 5.20 18.26 -8.99
N ASP A 450 4.68 17.07 -8.72
CA ASP A 450 3.54 16.86 -7.82
C ASP A 450 3.98 16.35 -6.45
N GLY A 451 5.30 16.31 -6.20
CA GLY A 451 5.92 15.82 -4.98
C GLY A 451 5.92 16.80 -3.80
N LYS A 452 4.98 17.74 -3.71
CA LYS A 452 4.90 18.62 -2.52
C LYS A 452 4.66 17.77 -1.28
N LEU A 453 5.48 17.94 -0.24
CA LEU A 453 5.45 17.12 0.98
C LEU A 453 4.10 17.20 1.71
N VAL A 454 3.62 18.41 1.92
CA VAL A 454 2.29 18.68 2.48
C VAL A 454 1.45 19.27 1.36
N PHE A 455 0.73 18.40 0.65
CA PHE A 455 -0.21 18.80 -0.39
C PHE A 455 -1.62 18.94 0.21
N MET A 456 -2.16 20.15 0.17
CA MET A 456 -3.50 20.49 0.64
C MET A 456 -4.42 20.70 -0.57
N PRO A 457 -5.29 19.74 -0.92
CA PRO A 457 -6.07 19.79 -2.17
C PRO A 457 -7.07 20.96 -2.26
N GLN A 458 -7.36 21.64 -1.14
CA GLN A 458 -8.22 22.82 -1.10
C GLN A 458 -7.46 24.13 -1.38
N GLU A 459 -6.14 24.11 -1.29
CA GLU A 459 -5.27 25.30 -1.37
C GLU A 459 -4.27 25.20 -2.52
N ASP A 460 -3.71 24.00 -2.70
CA ASP A 460 -2.65 23.74 -3.65
C ASP A 460 -3.19 23.45 -5.05
N THR A 461 -2.48 23.98 -6.04
CA THR A 461 -2.72 23.69 -7.45
C THR A 461 -1.40 23.26 -8.07
N LEU A 462 -1.44 22.17 -8.84
CA LEU A 462 -0.24 21.63 -9.48
C LEU A 462 0.31 22.55 -10.57
N PHE A 463 -0.57 23.13 -11.40
CA PHE A 463 -0.19 24.08 -12.44
C PHE A 463 -1.36 24.98 -12.81
N VAL A 464 -1.07 26.25 -13.11
CA VAL A 464 -2.05 27.21 -13.64
C VAL A 464 -1.58 27.73 -14.99
N ASP A 465 -2.38 27.52 -16.02
CA ASP A 465 -2.19 28.15 -17.32
C ASP A 465 -2.64 29.62 -17.23
N SER A 466 -1.69 30.53 -17.06
CA SER A 466 -1.97 31.97 -16.91
C SER A 466 -2.15 32.70 -18.24
N ASN A 467 -1.85 32.06 -19.37
CA ASN A 467 -1.82 32.68 -20.70
C ASN A 467 -3.05 32.28 -21.53
N ILE A 468 -4.24 32.54 -20.98
CA ILE A 468 -5.51 32.13 -21.55
C ILE A 468 -6.23 33.34 -22.16
N THR A 469 -6.83 33.12 -23.32
CA THR A 469 -7.69 34.10 -24.01
C THR A 469 -8.98 33.40 -24.39
N HIS A 470 -10.05 34.14 -24.67
CA HIS A 470 -11.31 33.52 -25.08
C HIS A 470 -11.13 32.50 -26.22
N GLY A 471 -11.74 31.32 -26.05
CA GLY A 471 -11.72 30.24 -27.03
C GLY A 471 -11.63 28.84 -26.43
N ARG A 472 -11.53 27.86 -27.33
CA ARG A 472 -11.46 26.43 -26.97
C ARG A 472 -10.02 25.93 -26.98
N TYR A 473 -9.65 25.20 -25.95
CA TYR A 473 -8.32 24.67 -25.73
C TYR A 473 -8.36 23.19 -25.44
N GLN A 474 -7.31 22.48 -25.85
CA GLN A 474 -7.07 21.11 -25.44
C GLN A 474 -5.75 21.02 -24.71
N TYR A 475 -5.72 20.18 -23.67
CA TYR A 475 -4.59 19.95 -22.79
C TYR A 475 -4.22 18.47 -22.77
N ARG A 476 -2.93 18.19 -22.56
CA ARG A 476 -2.41 16.85 -22.25
C ARG A 476 -1.14 16.97 -21.40
N VAL A 477 -0.89 15.95 -20.58
CA VAL A 477 0.21 15.91 -19.63
C VAL A 477 1.06 14.67 -19.90
N TYR A 478 2.36 14.82 -19.74
CA TYR A 478 3.37 13.78 -19.82
C TYR A 478 4.01 13.63 -18.44
N ALA A 479 4.33 12.40 -18.04
CA ALA A 479 5.10 12.12 -16.83
C ALA A 479 6.50 11.65 -17.23
N SER A 480 7.49 11.93 -16.40
CA SER A 480 8.87 11.54 -16.66
C SER A 480 9.60 11.20 -15.37
N ASN A 481 10.60 10.34 -15.50
CA ASN A 481 11.60 10.05 -14.47
C ASN A 481 12.97 9.90 -15.18
N PRO A 482 14.08 9.61 -14.47
CA PRO A 482 15.40 9.51 -15.11
C PRO A 482 15.50 8.48 -16.24
N SER A 483 14.55 7.55 -16.36
CA SER A 483 14.55 6.51 -17.39
C SER A 483 13.78 6.88 -18.65
N GLY A 484 13.01 7.99 -18.64
CA GLY A 484 12.34 8.51 -19.83
C GLY A 484 11.02 9.21 -19.55
N GLU A 485 10.33 9.56 -20.64
CA GLU A 485 9.02 10.23 -20.64
C GLU A 485 7.92 9.26 -21.12
N SER A 486 6.75 9.35 -20.51
CA SER A 486 5.59 8.53 -20.82
C SER A 486 4.86 8.97 -22.10
N PRO A 487 3.92 8.16 -22.63
CA PRO A 487 2.92 8.65 -23.57
C PRO A 487 2.06 9.78 -22.95
N PRO A 488 1.38 10.60 -23.77
CA PRO A 488 0.50 11.63 -23.24
C PRO A 488 -0.68 11.02 -22.47
N SER A 489 -1.17 11.76 -21.48
CA SER A 489 -2.46 11.55 -20.83
C SER A 489 -3.63 11.56 -21.82
N ASN A 490 -4.82 11.26 -21.31
CA ASN A 490 -6.07 11.67 -21.96
C ASN A 490 -6.06 13.18 -22.26
N ILE A 491 -6.81 13.57 -23.30
CA ILE A 491 -6.99 14.98 -23.67
C ILE A 491 -8.18 15.55 -22.91
N TYR A 492 -8.00 16.71 -22.30
CA TYR A 492 -9.09 17.51 -21.72
C TYR A 492 -9.35 18.75 -22.57
N GLU A 493 -10.62 19.02 -22.91
CA GLU A 493 -11.03 20.22 -23.65
C GLU A 493 -11.71 21.21 -22.71
N GLN A 494 -11.25 22.47 -22.70
CA GLN A 494 -11.81 23.54 -21.89
C GLN A 494 -12.13 24.77 -22.76
N THR A 495 -13.25 25.41 -22.48
CA THR A 495 -13.64 26.68 -23.07
C THR A 495 -13.48 27.79 -22.03
N PHE A 496 -12.84 28.88 -22.44
CA PHE A 496 -12.63 30.08 -21.63
C PHE A 496 -13.27 31.29 -22.30
#